data_AF-A0A0B6Z0X0-F1
#
_entry.id   AF-A0A0B6Z0X0-F1
#
_cell.length_a   1.000
_cell.length_b   1.000
_cell.length_c   1.000
_cell.angle_alpha   90.00
_cell.angle_beta   90.00
_cell.angle_gamma   90.00
#
_symmetry.space_group_name_H-M   'P 1'
#
loop_
_entity.id
_entity.type
_entity.pdbx_description
1 polymer ?
#
loop_
_entity_poly.entity_id
_entity_poly.type
_entity_poly.pdbx_seq_one_letter_code
_entity_poly.pdbx_strand_id
1 'polypeptide(L)'
;QNSMESMDKDHQVSEVDVSGECLADFVVTSTWGWKKDVMVTKTKNLLTCSKRDGIKSMFQAIPYSVSSDIHSMPVLKGTHKCDYIISSNKILQSVVCEENHLYVPFSNQENGGKTRVQQKLTLMSQKDGVDAVIGPVKERLTLLFQHEDVQQQVQNGPESLEQKLKEICDQTHDDIRPQTPRLY
;
A
#
# COMPACT_ATOMS: atom_id res chain seq x y z
N GLN A 1 9.15 -1.38 7.50
CA GLN A 1 10.55 -0.94 7.37
C GLN A 1 10.81 0.22 8.34
N ASN A 2 12.04 0.34 8.84
CA ASN A 2 12.54 1.51 9.57
C ASN A 2 13.87 1.93 8.94
N SER A 3 13.93 3.16 8.43
CA SER A 3 15.13 3.75 7.79
C SER A 3 15.73 4.92 8.57
N MET A 4 15.38 5.07 9.85
CA MET A 4 15.98 6.09 10.71
C MET A 4 17.47 5.78 10.98
N GLU A 5 18.32 6.81 10.92
CA GLU A 5 19.74 6.71 11.26
C GLU A 5 19.99 6.71 12.78
N SER A 6 19.18 7.46 13.52
CA SER A 6 19.21 7.56 14.98
C SER A 6 17.79 7.69 15.53
N MET A 7 17.57 7.22 16.76
CA MET A 7 16.30 7.30 17.48
C MET A 7 16.28 8.47 18.49
N ASP A 8 17.15 9.46 18.31
CA ASP A 8 17.33 10.56 19.27
C ASP A 8 16.69 11.87 18.80
N LYS A 9 16.30 11.96 17.52
CA LYS A 9 15.73 13.16 16.91
C LYS A 9 14.72 12.82 15.82
N ASP A 10 13.94 13.82 15.42
CA ASP A 10 13.05 13.72 14.29
C ASP A 10 13.84 13.63 12.98
N HIS A 11 13.31 12.86 12.05
CA HIS A 11 13.95 12.57 10.77
C HIS A 11 12.94 12.52 9.65
N GLN A 12 13.33 13.00 8.48
CA GLN A 12 12.60 12.82 7.23
C GLN A 12 13.52 12.12 6.24
N VAL A 13 13.10 11.00 5.67
CA VAL A 13 13.93 10.18 4.78
C VAL A 13 13.11 9.46 3.72
N SER A 14 13.66 9.29 2.52
CA SER A 14 13.06 8.42 1.49
C SER A 14 13.22 6.95 1.90
N GLU A 15 12.11 6.21 1.92
CA GLU A 15 12.07 4.82 2.32
C GLU A 15 11.37 3.94 1.28
N VAL A 16 11.99 2.81 0.97
CA VAL A 16 11.43 1.77 0.12
C VAL A 16 10.81 0.67 0.97
N ASP A 17 9.51 0.42 0.79
CA ASP A 17 8.79 -0.70 1.37
C ASP A 17 7.69 -1.22 0.43
N VAL A 18 6.77 -2.03 0.97
CA VAL A 18 5.64 -2.60 0.22
C VAL A 18 4.74 -1.53 -0.41
N SER A 19 4.71 -0.33 0.16
CA SER A 19 3.90 0.78 -0.35
C SER A 19 4.61 1.58 -1.45
N GLY A 20 5.81 1.18 -1.87
CA GLY A 20 6.61 1.87 -2.87
C GLY A 20 7.81 2.61 -2.27
N GLU A 21 8.26 3.64 -2.96
CA GLU A 21 9.31 4.55 -2.52
C GLU A 21 8.67 5.88 -2.10
N CYS A 22 8.70 6.17 -0.80
CA CYS A 22 7.95 7.26 -0.18
C CYS A 22 8.84 8.12 0.72
N LEU A 23 8.54 9.41 0.81
CA LEU A 23 9.04 10.24 1.90
C LEU A 23 8.36 9.84 3.21
N ALA A 24 9.16 9.48 4.22
CA ALA A 24 8.70 9.08 5.53
C ALA A 24 9.16 10.08 6.59
N ASP A 25 8.20 10.60 7.34
CA ASP A 25 8.43 11.50 8.47
C ASP A 25 8.40 10.71 9.77
N PHE A 26 9.45 10.83 10.57
CA PHE A 26 9.60 10.19 11.86
C PHE A 26 9.66 11.25 12.95
N VAL A 27 8.71 11.17 13.89
CA VAL A 27 8.65 11.99 15.09
C VAL A 27 9.00 11.11 16.28
N VAL A 28 10.03 11.51 17.02
CA VAL A 28 10.54 10.76 18.17
C VAL A 28 10.10 11.45 19.45
N THR A 29 9.44 10.67 20.30
CA THR A 29 9.01 11.10 21.64
C THR A 29 9.57 10.13 22.67
N SER A 30 10.28 10.64 23.67
CA SER A 30 10.78 9.82 24.78
C SER A 30 9.80 9.89 25.94
N THR A 31 9.52 8.75 26.58
CA THR A 31 8.72 8.74 27.80
C THR A 31 9.58 9.15 29.00
N TRP A 32 9.12 10.14 29.78
CA TRP A 32 9.72 10.47 31.08
C TRP A 32 9.26 9.47 32.16
N GLY A 33 10.20 8.75 32.77
CA GLY A 33 9.92 7.76 33.82
C GLY A 33 11.04 6.73 34.01
N TRP A 34 10.79 5.71 34.83
CA TRP A 34 11.79 4.66 35.15
C TRP A 34 12.06 3.70 33.98
N LYS A 35 11.14 3.61 33.02
CA LYS A 35 11.35 2.92 31.73
C LYS A 35 11.61 3.97 30.66
N LYS A 36 12.83 3.97 30.13
CA LYS A 36 13.26 4.87 29.03
C LYS A 36 12.86 4.26 27.69
N ASP A 37 11.57 4.05 27.49
CA ASP A 37 11.07 3.58 26.20
C ASP A 37 11.00 4.77 25.24
N VAL A 38 11.28 4.50 23.96
CA VAL A 38 11.24 5.47 22.88
C VAL A 38 9.99 5.18 22.06
N MET A 39 9.13 6.19 21.95
CA MET A 39 7.95 6.16 21.11
C MET A 39 8.28 6.88 19.81
N VAL A 40 8.12 6.17 18.68
CA VAL A 40 8.34 6.76 17.36
C VAL A 40 7.02 6.76 16.61
N THR A 41 6.63 7.91 16.07
CA THR A 41 5.50 8.02 15.14
C THR A 41 6.07 8.21 13.74
N LYS A 42 5.69 7.34 12.82
CA LYS A 42 6.04 7.44 11.41
C LYS A 42 4.80 7.80 10.61
N THR A 43 4.91 8.78 9.72
CA THR A 43 3.85 9.15 8.79
C THR A 43 4.36 9.15 7.35
N LYS A 44 3.51 8.70 6.43
CA LYS A 44 3.72 8.76 4.98
C LYS A 44 2.46 9.30 4.31
N ASN A 45 2.66 10.20 3.36
CA ASN A 45 1.65 10.53 2.36
C ASN A 45 1.78 9.54 1.20
N LEU A 46 0.77 8.69 0.99
CA LEU A 46 0.85 7.67 -0.05
C LEU A 46 0.67 8.24 -1.46
N LEU A 47 0.16 9.47 -1.58
CA LEU A 47 0.02 10.16 -2.87
C LEU A 47 1.35 10.53 -3.51
N THR A 48 2.35 10.82 -2.66
CA THR A 48 3.70 11.25 -3.06
C THR A 48 4.64 10.05 -3.26
N CYS A 49 4.17 8.83 -3.00
CA CYS A 49 4.97 7.63 -3.20
C CYS A 49 5.11 7.32 -4.69
N SER A 50 6.32 6.98 -5.12
CA SER A 50 6.57 6.42 -6.45
C SER A 50 6.62 4.89 -6.40
N LYS A 51 6.49 4.23 -7.55
CA LYS A 51 6.54 2.74 -7.67
C LYS A 51 5.51 2.00 -6.80
N ARG A 52 4.39 2.66 -6.52
CA ARG A 52 3.29 2.12 -5.70
C ARG A 52 2.22 1.42 -6.52
N ASP A 53 1.86 1.99 -7.67
CA ASP A 53 0.68 1.56 -8.42
C ASP A 53 1.05 0.56 -9.52
N GLY A 54 0.28 -0.53 -9.61
CA GLY A 54 0.22 -1.38 -10.79
C GLY A 54 -0.66 -0.75 -11.86
N ILE A 55 -0.22 -0.82 -13.13
CA ILE A 55 -0.89 -0.19 -14.29
C ILE A 55 -2.30 -0.76 -14.57
N LYS A 56 -2.65 -1.91 -13.98
CA LYS A 56 -3.96 -2.57 -14.15
C LYS A 56 -4.90 -2.31 -12.98
N SER A 57 -5.47 -1.12 -12.93
CA SER A 57 -6.66 -0.84 -12.10
C SER A 57 -7.92 -0.91 -12.97
N MET A 58 -9.10 -1.17 -12.37
CA MET A 58 -10.39 -1.11 -13.06
C MET A 58 -10.65 0.24 -13.75
N PHE A 59 -10.02 1.29 -13.24
CA PHE A 59 -9.87 2.55 -13.94
C PHE A 59 -8.61 2.42 -14.79
N GLN A 60 -8.76 2.41 -16.12
CA GLN A 60 -7.66 2.69 -17.04
C GLN A 60 -7.23 4.16 -16.88
N ALA A 61 -6.72 4.49 -15.70
CA ALA A 61 -6.18 5.79 -15.41
C ALA A 61 -4.82 5.85 -16.08
N ILE A 62 -4.70 6.75 -17.05
CA ILE A 62 -3.42 7.06 -17.68
C ILE A 62 -2.43 7.39 -16.55
N PRO A 63 -1.31 6.65 -16.42
CA PRO A 63 -0.33 6.96 -15.40
C PRO A 63 0.15 8.40 -15.59
N TYR A 64 -0.09 9.25 -14.60
CA TYR A 64 0.32 10.65 -14.62
C TYR A 64 1.84 10.69 -14.34
N SER A 65 2.66 10.53 -15.38
CA SER A 65 4.12 10.56 -15.30
C SER A 65 4.69 11.95 -15.63
N VAL A 66 4.03 13.02 -15.19
CA VAL A 66 4.55 14.38 -15.28
C VAL A 66 5.37 14.70 -14.04
N SER A 67 6.37 15.58 -14.17
CA SER A 67 7.10 16.15 -13.05
C SER A 67 6.14 16.93 -12.14
N SER A 68 5.59 16.26 -11.13
CA SER A 68 4.70 16.84 -10.13
C SER A 68 4.81 16.07 -8.83
N ASP A 69 4.49 16.70 -7.70
CA ASP A 69 4.52 16.05 -6.38
C ASP A 69 3.45 14.95 -6.21
N ILE A 70 2.57 14.77 -7.20
CA ILE A 70 1.53 13.74 -7.23
C ILE A 70 1.97 12.64 -8.20
N HIS A 71 2.27 11.46 -7.65
CA HIS A 71 2.76 10.31 -8.42
C HIS A 71 1.75 9.16 -8.54
N SER A 72 0.53 9.35 -8.03
CA SER A 72 -0.57 8.38 -8.06
C SER A 72 -1.89 9.05 -8.47
N MET A 73 -2.95 8.26 -8.69
CA MET A 73 -4.23 8.78 -9.18
C MET A 73 -4.83 9.80 -8.18
N PRO A 74 -5.04 11.07 -8.58
CA PRO A 74 -5.38 12.17 -7.64
C PRO A 74 -6.75 12.02 -6.95
N VAL A 75 -7.58 11.06 -7.41
CA VAL A 75 -8.85 10.71 -6.78
C VAL A 75 -8.69 9.81 -5.55
N LEU A 76 -7.51 9.22 -5.31
CA LEU A 76 -7.27 8.29 -4.20
C LEU A 76 -6.30 8.90 -3.19
N LYS A 77 -6.81 9.55 -2.14
CA LYS A 77 -5.96 10.08 -1.07
C LYS A 77 -5.58 8.96 -0.10
N GLY A 78 -4.28 8.66 -0.01
CA GLY A 78 -3.76 7.64 0.89
C GLY A 78 -2.88 8.22 1.99
N THR A 79 -3.09 7.79 3.23
CA THR A 79 -2.21 8.13 4.37
C THR A 79 -1.83 6.87 5.12
N HIS A 80 -0.60 6.82 5.61
CA HIS A 80 -0.11 5.71 6.40
C HIS A 80 0.60 6.24 7.65
N LYS A 81 0.17 5.78 8.82
CA LYS A 81 0.72 6.16 10.11
C LYS A 81 1.08 4.91 10.90
N CYS A 82 2.29 4.84 11.46
CA CYS A 82 2.72 3.77 12.35
C CYS A 82 3.27 4.32 13.66
N ASP A 83 2.78 3.80 14.77
CA ASP A 83 3.24 4.12 16.11
C ASP A 83 4.07 2.93 16.64
N TYR A 84 5.35 3.17 16.92
CA TYR A 84 6.31 2.20 17.41
C TYR A 84 6.60 2.45 18.89
N ILE A 85 6.72 1.37 19.66
CA ILE A 85 7.26 1.40 21.02
C ILE A 85 8.54 0.58 21.01
N ILE A 86 9.65 1.24 21.34
CA ILE A 86 10.99 0.64 21.36
C ILE A 86 11.50 0.73 22.79
N SER A 87 11.91 -0.41 23.34
CA SER A 87 12.46 -0.45 24.70
C SER A 87 13.83 0.22 24.79
N SER A 88 14.26 0.55 26.01
CA SER A 88 15.61 1.09 26.29
C SER A 88 16.76 0.25 25.71
N ASN A 89 16.55 -1.06 25.54
CA ASN A 89 17.53 -1.98 24.97
C ASN A 89 17.47 -2.03 23.43
N LYS A 90 16.80 -1.07 22.79
CA LYS A 90 16.62 -0.95 21.33
C LYS A 90 15.84 -2.10 20.70
N ILE A 91 15.05 -2.83 21.50
CA ILE A 91 14.17 -3.90 21.02
C ILE A 91 12.78 -3.33 20.76
N LEU A 92 12.24 -3.62 19.58
CA LEU A 92 10.88 -3.26 19.19
C LEU A 92 9.86 -4.05 20.01
N GLN A 93 9.07 -3.35 20.83
CA GLN A 93 8.07 -3.95 21.70
C GLN A 93 6.71 -4.06 21.01
N SER A 94 6.28 -3.02 20.30
CA SER A 94 5.04 -3.05 19.54
C SER A 94 5.02 -2.05 18.40
N VAL A 95 4.22 -2.35 17.39
CA VAL A 95 3.88 -1.45 16.29
C VAL A 95 2.38 -1.50 16.06
N VAL A 96 1.76 -0.34 15.90
CA VAL A 96 0.39 -0.22 15.38
C VAL A 96 0.44 0.68 14.16
N CYS A 97 0.10 0.12 12.99
CA CYS A 97 0.01 0.87 11.75
C CYS A 97 -1.45 1.00 11.31
N GLU A 98 -1.80 2.18 10.82
CA GLU A 98 -3.09 2.49 10.21
C GLU A 98 -2.85 3.10 8.83
N GLU A 99 -3.42 2.45 7.82
CA GLU A 99 -3.44 2.92 6.44
C GLU A 99 -4.87 3.29 6.05
N ASN A 100 -5.08 4.51 5.58
CA ASN A 100 -6.37 5.00 5.14
C ASN A 100 -6.30 5.37 3.65
N HIS A 101 -7.21 4.83 2.86
CA HIS A 101 -7.45 5.20 1.48
C HIS A 101 -8.83 5.83 1.36
N LEU A 102 -8.88 7.04 0.83
CA LEU A 102 -10.11 7.77 0.57
C LEU A 102 -10.22 8.01 -0.93
N TYR A 103 -11.21 7.36 -1.55
CA TYR A 103 -11.56 7.55 -2.95
C TYR A 103 -12.61 8.66 -3.07
N VAL A 104 -12.21 9.79 -3.64
CA VAL A 104 -13.02 11.01 -3.82
C VAL A 104 -13.13 11.31 -5.33
N PRO A 105 -14.08 10.68 -6.05
CA PRO A 105 -14.26 10.88 -7.49
C PRO A 105 -14.90 12.23 -7.85
N PHE A 106 -15.62 12.85 -6.90
CA PHE A 106 -16.32 14.12 -7.10
C PHE A 106 -16.00 15.08 -5.95
N SER A 107 -16.13 16.40 -6.19
CA SER A 107 -15.69 17.51 -5.31
C SER A 107 -16.35 17.60 -3.93
N ASN A 108 -17.03 16.56 -3.43
CA ASN A 108 -17.79 16.53 -2.18
C ASN A 108 -16.96 16.10 -0.97
N GLN A 109 -15.75 16.65 -0.83
CA GLN A 109 -14.91 16.55 0.37
C GLN A 109 -14.63 15.11 0.85
N GLU A 110 -15.25 14.69 1.96
CA GLU A 110 -15.02 13.41 2.64
C GLU A 110 -16.05 12.32 2.28
N ASN A 111 -17.05 12.63 1.46
CA ASN A 111 -18.05 11.67 1.02
C ASN A 111 -17.50 10.82 -0.14
N GLY A 112 -16.80 9.75 0.22
CA GLY A 112 -16.13 8.86 -0.71
C GLY A 112 -16.06 7.42 -0.20
N GLY A 113 -15.60 6.52 -1.06
CA GLY A 113 -15.27 5.16 -0.63
C GLY A 113 -14.04 5.21 0.27
N LYS A 114 -14.14 4.67 1.49
CA LYS A 114 -13.02 4.64 2.43
C LYS A 114 -12.61 3.20 2.74
N THR A 115 -11.33 2.91 2.55
CA THR A 115 -10.70 1.67 3.01
C THR A 115 -9.74 2.00 4.15
N ARG A 116 -9.85 1.25 5.25
CA ARG A 116 -8.93 1.35 6.38
C ARG A 116 -8.31 0.00 6.65
N VAL A 117 -6.98 -0.03 6.72
CA VAL A 117 -6.19 -1.20 7.09
C VAL A 117 -5.51 -0.91 8.41
N GLN A 118 -5.61 -1.84 9.36
CA GLN A 118 -4.92 -1.74 10.63
C GLN A 118 -4.05 -2.99 10.86
N GLN A 119 -2.80 -2.76 11.21
CA GLN A 119 -1.84 -3.82 11.51
C GLN A 119 -1.30 -3.62 12.92
N LYS A 120 -1.23 -4.69 13.70
CA LYS A 120 -0.67 -4.68 15.05
C LYS A 120 0.36 -5.78 15.19
N LEU A 121 1.58 -5.40 15.57
CA LEU A 121 2.67 -6.31 15.93
C LEU A 121 3.02 -6.08 17.40
N THR A 122 3.20 -7.13 18.18
CA THR A 122 3.60 -7.03 19.59
C THR A 122 4.54 -8.17 19.94
N LEU A 123 5.68 -7.83 20.54
CA LEU A 123 6.64 -8.80 21.05
C LEU A 123 6.04 -9.47 22.29
N MET A 124 5.80 -10.78 22.20
CA MET A 124 5.23 -11.55 23.31
C MET A 124 6.30 -12.13 24.24
N SER A 125 7.40 -12.62 23.67
CA SER A 125 8.49 -13.24 24.44
C SER A 125 9.78 -13.26 23.63
N GLN A 126 10.91 -13.19 24.32
CA GLN A 126 12.25 -13.39 23.75
C GLN A 126 12.85 -14.66 24.36
N LYS A 127 13.48 -15.49 23.53
CA LYS A 127 14.22 -16.68 23.96
C LYS A 127 15.62 -16.63 23.37
N ASP A 128 16.61 -17.06 24.14
CA ASP A 128 17.99 -17.14 23.67
C ASP A 128 18.19 -18.39 22.83
N GLY A 129 18.68 -18.22 21.60
CA GLY A 129 19.16 -19.31 20.75
C GLY A 129 18.07 -20.15 20.07
N VAL A 130 18.04 -20.06 18.74
CA VAL A 130 17.64 -21.18 17.89
C VAL A 130 18.74 -21.28 16.84
N ASP A 131 19.28 -22.48 16.61
CA ASP A 131 20.18 -22.70 15.48
C ASP A 131 19.41 -22.33 14.21
N ALA A 132 19.75 -21.18 13.64
CA ALA A 132 19.09 -20.69 12.44
C ALA A 132 19.52 -21.60 11.29
N VAL A 133 18.62 -22.48 10.86
CA VAL A 133 18.79 -23.23 9.61
C VAL A 133 18.64 -22.23 8.47
N ILE A 134 19.74 -21.61 8.08
CA ILE A 134 19.80 -20.74 6.91
C ILE A 134 19.83 -21.66 5.69
N GLY A 135 18.67 -21.84 5.06
CA GLY A 135 18.58 -22.50 3.76
C GLY A 135 19.35 -21.71 2.68
N PRO A 136 19.67 -22.33 1.53
CA PRO A 136 20.34 -21.65 0.44
C PRO A 136 19.48 -20.48 -0.07
N VAL A 137 20.06 -19.28 -0.08
CA VAL A 137 19.42 -18.08 -0.64
C VAL A 137 19.55 -18.13 -2.16
N LYS A 138 18.42 -18.24 -2.87
CA LYS A 138 18.40 -18.24 -4.34
C LYS A 138 18.59 -16.85 -4.93
N GLU A 139 17.88 -15.86 -4.37
CA GLU A 139 17.90 -14.47 -4.82
C GLU A 139 17.50 -13.52 -3.69
N ARG A 140 17.87 -12.24 -3.84
CA ARG A 140 17.44 -11.16 -2.94
C ARG A 140 16.70 -10.13 -3.76
N LEU A 141 15.45 -9.87 -3.40
CA LEU A 141 14.57 -8.92 -4.07
C LEU A 141 14.28 -7.73 -3.14
N THR A 142 13.77 -6.66 -3.74
CA THR A 142 13.33 -5.47 -3.00
C THR A 142 12.03 -5.72 -2.26
N LEU A 143 11.71 -4.91 -1.25
CA LEU A 143 10.41 -4.96 -0.54
C LEU A 143 9.23 -4.39 -1.35
N LEU A 144 9.48 -3.87 -2.55
CA LEU A 144 8.43 -3.32 -3.41
C LEU A 144 7.39 -4.40 -3.72
N PHE A 145 6.11 -4.03 -3.65
CA PHE A 145 5.03 -4.93 -4.01
C PHE A 145 5.11 -5.26 -5.50
N GLN A 146 5.30 -6.55 -5.79
CA GLN A 146 5.25 -7.05 -7.16
C GLN A 146 3.81 -7.33 -7.53
N HIS A 147 3.30 -6.53 -8.46
CA HIS A 147 1.99 -6.76 -9.03
C HIS A 147 2.12 -7.96 -9.96
N GLU A 148 1.61 -9.11 -9.52
CA GLU A 148 1.39 -10.20 -10.45
C GLU A 148 0.36 -9.73 -11.47
N ASP A 149 0.73 -9.79 -12.75
CA ASP A 149 -0.26 -9.87 -13.78
C ASP A 149 -1.03 -11.14 -13.51
N VAL A 150 -2.22 -10.99 -12.91
CA VAL A 150 -3.20 -12.06 -12.90
C VAL A 150 -3.46 -12.33 -14.38
N GLN A 151 -2.71 -13.27 -14.96
CA GLN A 151 -3.15 -14.05 -16.08
C GLN A 151 -4.39 -14.72 -15.52
N GLN A 152 -5.53 -14.05 -15.65
CA GLN A 152 -6.83 -14.67 -15.43
C GLN A 152 -6.70 -15.99 -16.18
N GLN A 153 -6.79 -17.11 -15.48
CA GLN A 153 -6.79 -18.39 -16.16
C GLN A 153 -8.02 -18.36 -17.04
N VAL A 154 -7.84 -17.97 -18.30
CA VAL A 154 -8.93 -17.86 -19.26
C VAL A 154 -9.21 -19.28 -19.70
N GLN A 155 -9.80 -20.07 -18.80
CA GLN A 155 -10.43 -21.32 -19.19
C GLN A 155 -11.55 -20.92 -20.15
N ASN A 156 -11.41 -21.31 -21.43
CA ASN A 156 -12.32 -21.02 -22.53
C ASN A 156 -12.32 -19.57 -23.08
N GLY A 157 -11.14 -18.93 -23.15
CA GLY A 157 -11.00 -17.56 -23.66
C GLY A 157 -11.66 -17.26 -25.02
N PRO A 158 -11.33 -17.99 -26.10
CA PRO A 158 -11.90 -17.68 -27.41
C PRO A 158 -13.40 -17.97 -27.50
N GLU A 159 -13.88 -19.07 -26.91
CA GLU A 159 -15.30 -19.46 -26.95
C GLU A 159 -16.18 -18.52 -26.09
N SER A 160 -15.68 -18.09 -24.94
CA SER A 160 -16.38 -17.10 -24.10
C SER A 160 -16.38 -15.70 -24.69
N LEU A 161 -15.35 -15.35 -25.49
CA LEU A 161 -15.25 -14.07 -26.17
C LEU A 161 -16.23 -13.98 -27.35
N GLU A 162 -16.31 -15.02 -28.19
CA GLU A 162 -17.29 -15.08 -29.27
C GLU A 162 -18.73 -15.03 -28.75
N GLN A 163 -19.02 -15.74 -27.66
CA GLN A 163 -20.35 -15.68 -27.03
C GLN A 163 -20.67 -14.28 -26.49
N LYS A 164 -19.71 -13.63 -25.81
CA LYS A 164 -19.89 -12.24 -25.34
C LYS A 164 -20.11 -11.27 -26.50
N LEU A 165 -19.34 -11.39 -27.58
CA LEU A 165 -19.46 -10.52 -28.75
C LEU A 165 -20.82 -10.68 -29.44
N LYS A 166 -21.32 -11.93 -29.55
CA LYS A 166 -22.68 -12.18 -30.05
C LYS A 166 -23.73 -11.56 -29.15
N GLU A 167 -23.62 -11.72 -27.83
CA GLU A 167 -24.54 -11.12 -26.87
C GLU A 167 -24.55 -9.58 -26.96
N ILE A 168 -23.38 -8.96 -27.13
CA ILE A 168 -23.26 -7.52 -27.35
C ILE A 168 -23.96 -7.10 -28.65
N CYS A 169 -23.72 -7.81 -29.75
CA CYS A 169 -24.37 -7.51 -31.04
C CYS A 169 -25.89 -7.65 -30.96
N ASP A 170 -26.39 -8.71 -30.31
CA ASP A 170 -27.82 -8.95 -30.15
C ASP A 170 -28.49 -7.87 -29.27
N GLN A 171 -27.81 -7.41 -28.22
CA GLN A 171 -28.34 -6.39 -27.33
C GLN A 171 -28.16 -4.94 -27.83
N THR A 172 -27.34 -4.71 -28.86
CA THR A 172 -27.13 -3.38 -29.46
C THR A 172 -27.83 -3.19 -30.80
N HIS A 173 -28.39 -4.25 -31.39
CA HIS A 173 -28.97 -4.22 -32.74
C HIS A 173 -30.04 -3.14 -32.93
N ASP A 174 -30.96 -3.00 -31.98
CA ASP A 174 -32.08 -2.07 -32.09
C ASP A 174 -31.92 -0.80 -31.23
N ASP A 175 -31.35 -0.93 -30.03
CA ASP A 175 -31.17 0.17 -29.07
C ASP A 175 -30.09 -0.16 -28.03
N ILE A 176 -29.39 0.84 -27.51
CA ILE A 176 -28.37 0.67 -26.47
C ILE A 176 -29.03 0.90 -25.10
N ARG A 177 -29.41 -0.18 -24.44
CA ARG A 177 -30.01 -0.11 -23.11
C ARG A 177 -28.94 0.18 -22.04
N PRO A 178 -29.31 0.73 -20.87
CA PRO A 178 -28.36 0.99 -19.77
C PRO A 178 -27.59 -0.24 -19.26
N GLN A 179 -28.03 -1.44 -19.63
CA GLN A 179 -27.41 -2.71 -19.23
C GLN A 179 -26.28 -3.12 -20.17
N THR A 180 -26.34 -2.68 -21.43
CA THR A 180 -25.40 -3.02 -22.50
C THR A 180 -23.94 -2.65 -22.18
N PRO A 181 -23.63 -1.49 -21.56
CA PRO A 181 -22.25 -1.17 -21.16
C PRO A 181 -21.64 -2.14 -20.14
N ARG A 182 -22.44 -2.96 -19.45
CA ARG A 182 -21.94 -3.96 -18.47
C ARG A 182 -21.39 -5.23 -19.14
N LEU A 183 -21.60 -5.39 -20.44
CA LEU A 183 -21.14 -6.54 -21.23
C LEU A 183 -19.72 -6.34 -21.81
N TYR A 184 -19.21 -5.11 -21.78
CA TYR A 184 -17.85 -4.74 -22.17
C TYR A 184 -16.90 -4.77 -20.95
#